data_AF-A0A397TAV8-F1
#
_entry.id   AF-A0A397TAV8-F1
#
_cell.length_a   1.000
_cell.length_b   1.000
_cell.length_c   1.000
_cell.angle_alpha   90.00
_cell.angle_beta   90.00
_cell.angle_gamma   90.00
#
_symmetry.space_group_name_H-M   'P 1'
#
loop_
_entity.id
_entity.type
_entity.pdbx_description
1 polymer ?
#
loop_
_entity_poly.entity_id
_entity_poly.type
_entity_poly.pdbx_seq_one_letter_code
_entity_poly.pdbx_strand_id
1 'polypeptide(L)'
;MAERKQVVNMSDSLEVIDGVGEKSMEVLLRANFKTIEDLKKETVGYGQRIQQVVDGLKKEKPHFKASYWNSLALRCCKIVERIQRAEATPFVPSPYMCPITKDWMMDPVVAPSGYSYDRSAIVEWLEEDCHDPFT
;
A
#
# COMPACT_ATOMS: atom_id res chain seq x y z
N MET A 1 -24.50 -9.99 6.28
CA MET A 1 -23.78 -10.42 5.06
C MET A 1 -22.60 -11.26 5.51
N ALA A 2 -22.51 -12.52 5.10
CA ALA A 2 -21.42 -13.40 5.51
C ALA A 2 -20.12 -12.92 4.85
N GLU A 3 -19.16 -12.48 5.67
CA GLU A 3 -17.81 -12.15 5.23
C GLU A 3 -17.18 -13.43 4.68
N ARG A 4 -17.06 -13.54 3.35
CA ARG A 4 -16.32 -14.63 2.71
C ARG A 4 -14.86 -14.48 3.11
N LYS A 5 -14.43 -15.19 4.14
CA LYS A 5 -13.00 -15.38 4.41
C LYS A 5 -12.41 -16.13 3.22
N GLN A 6 -11.78 -15.39 2.30
CA GLN A 6 -10.89 -16.00 1.32
C GLN A 6 -9.71 -16.56 2.11
N VAL A 7 -9.63 -17.89 2.18
CA VAL A 7 -8.49 -18.57 2.79
C VAL A 7 -7.36 -18.49 1.78
N VAL A 8 -6.44 -17.55 1.98
CA VAL A 8 -5.29 -17.38 1.07
C VAL A 8 -4.26 -18.45 1.40
N ASN A 9 -3.87 -19.23 0.39
CA ASN A 9 -2.91 -20.31 0.53
C ASN A 9 -1.48 -19.77 0.48
N MET A 10 -0.53 -20.44 1.13
CA MET A 10 0.84 -19.90 1.29
C MET A 10 1.59 -19.75 -0.04
N SER A 11 1.22 -20.57 -1.04
CA SER A 11 1.76 -20.56 -2.40
C SER A 11 1.08 -19.55 -3.34
N ASP A 12 0.03 -18.86 -2.89
CA ASP A 12 -0.70 -17.96 -3.76
C ASP A 12 0.18 -16.77 -4.17
N SER A 13 0.01 -16.36 -5.42
CA SER A 13 0.70 -15.18 -5.96
C SER A 13 0.33 -13.96 -5.14
N LEU A 14 1.30 -13.08 -4.90
CA LEU A 14 1.08 -11.82 -4.19
C LEU A 14 -0.01 -10.96 -4.85
N GLU A 15 -0.17 -11.08 -6.16
CA GLU A 15 -1.19 -10.40 -6.95
C GLU A 15 -2.63 -10.80 -6.58
N VAL A 16 -2.82 -11.92 -5.90
CA VAL A 16 -4.14 -12.39 -5.41
C VAL A 16 -4.52 -11.68 -4.10
N ILE A 17 -3.61 -10.91 -3.50
CA ILE A 17 -3.87 -10.18 -2.28
C ILE A 17 -4.71 -8.93 -2.57
N ASP A 18 -5.99 -9.03 -2.27
CA ASP A 18 -6.89 -7.89 -2.20
C ASP A 18 -6.42 -6.86 -1.16
N GLY A 19 -6.58 -5.58 -1.51
CA GLY A 19 -6.25 -4.47 -0.63
C GLY A 19 -4.82 -3.93 -0.79
N VAL A 20 -3.95 -4.55 -1.57
CA VAL A 20 -2.64 -3.96 -1.89
C VAL A 20 -2.78 -3.13 -3.17
N GLY A 21 -2.56 -1.81 -3.09
CA GLY A 21 -2.66 -0.94 -4.26
C GLY A 21 -1.57 -1.23 -5.30
N GLU A 22 -1.83 -0.86 -6.56
CA GLU A 22 -0.93 -1.14 -7.71
C GLU A 22 0.53 -0.72 -7.45
N LYS A 23 0.73 0.44 -6.82
CA LYS A 23 2.07 0.97 -6.53
C LYS A 23 2.78 0.22 -5.42
N SER A 24 2.07 -0.18 -4.37
CA SER A 24 2.65 -1.07 -3.36
C SER A 24 2.95 -2.45 -3.94
N MET A 25 2.08 -2.97 -4.81
CA MET A 25 2.32 -4.23 -5.51
C MET A 25 3.58 -4.15 -6.39
N GLU A 26 3.74 -3.08 -7.19
CA GLU A 26 4.95 -2.82 -8.00
C GLU A 26 6.22 -2.86 -7.14
N VAL A 27 6.20 -2.22 -5.96
CA VAL A 27 7.34 -2.22 -5.04
C VAL A 27 7.63 -3.62 -4.49
N LEU A 28 6.61 -4.36 -4.04
CA LEU A 28 6.81 -5.68 -3.45
C LEU A 28 7.34 -6.69 -4.47
N LEU A 29 6.80 -6.68 -5.70
CA LEU A 29 7.28 -7.53 -6.79
C LEU A 29 8.72 -7.20 -7.19
N ARG A 30 9.06 -5.91 -7.31
CA ARG A 30 10.46 -5.47 -7.60
C ARG A 30 11.42 -5.75 -6.44
N ALA A 31 10.92 -5.80 -5.20
CA ALA A 31 11.68 -6.24 -4.02
C ALA A 31 11.85 -7.78 -3.96
N ASN A 32 11.38 -8.49 -4.99
CA ASN A 32 11.45 -9.93 -5.19
C ASN A 32 10.56 -10.74 -4.21
N PHE A 33 9.45 -10.16 -3.75
CA PHE A 33 8.37 -10.88 -3.08
C PHE A 33 7.37 -11.37 -4.13
N LYS A 34 7.30 -12.68 -4.37
CA LYS A 34 6.40 -13.28 -5.38
C LYS A 34 5.18 -13.93 -4.75
N THR A 35 5.33 -14.39 -3.51
CA THR A 35 4.31 -15.15 -2.77
C THR A 35 4.14 -14.60 -1.36
N ILE A 36 3.04 -14.98 -0.70
CA ILE A 36 2.83 -14.72 0.74
C ILE A 36 3.91 -15.38 1.59
N GLU A 37 4.41 -16.54 1.16
CA GLU A 37 5.47 -17.25 1.86
C GLU A 37 6.78 -16.43 1.89
N ASP A 38 7.13 -15.74 0.80
CA ASP A 38 8.31 -14.87 0.76
C ASP A 38 8.21 -13.75 1.81
N LEU A 39 7.03 -13.14 1.94
CA LEU A 39 6.78 -12.09 2.93
C LEU A 39 6.84 -12.61 4.37
N LYS A 40 6.38 -13.86 4.61
CA LYS A 40 6.38 -14.47 5.94
C LYS A 40 7.75 -14.96 6.40
N LYS A 41 8.52 -15.57 5.49
CA LYS A 41 9.84 -16.17 5.83
C LYS A 41 10.90 -15.12 6.14
N GLU A 42 10.75 -13.93 5.59
CA GLU A 42 11.81 -12.94 5.63
C GLU A 42 11.72 -11.99 6.82
N THR A 43 12.48 -12.28 7.86
CA THR A 43 12.44 -11.53 9.12
C THR A 43 13.41 -10.34 9.16
N VAL A 44 14.38 -10.25 8.24
CA VAL A 44 15.44 -9.21 8.29
C VAL A 44 15.73 -8.68 6.89
N GLY A 45 15.96 -7.36 6.77
CA GLY A 45 16.49 -6.74 5.55
C GLY A 45 15.45 -6.32 4.50
N TYR A 46 14.19 -6.73 4.62
CA TYR A 46 13.13 -6.33 3.68
C TYR A 46 12.96 -4.80 3.59
N GLY A 47 13.07 -4.08 4.72
CA GLY A 47 12.94 -2.63 4.74
C GLY A 47 14.01 -1.92 3.89
N GLN A 48 15.25 -2.41 3.90
CA GLN A 48 16.32 -1.84 3.07
C GLN A 48 16.08 -2.10 1.58
N ARG A 49 15.62 -3.30 1.21
CA ARG A 49 15.28 -3.62 -0.19
C ARG A 49 14.10 -2.81 -0.69
N ILE A 50 13.04 -2.69 0.11
CA ILE A 50 11.89 -1.84 -0.21
C ILE A 50 12.35 -0.41 -0.45
N GLN A 51 13.22 0.12 0.41
CA GLN A 51 13.76 1.48 0.24
C GLN A 51 14.56 1.61 -1.05
N GLN A 52 15.44 0.65 -1.37
CA GLN A 52 16.22 0.64 -2.61
C GLN A 52 15.32 0.64 -3.86
N VAL A 53 14.25 -0.16 -3.85
CA VAL A 53 13.26 -0.21 -4.93
C VAL A 53 12.53 1.12 -5.06
N VAL A 54 12.06 1.68 -3.94
CA VAL A 54 11.37 2.98 -3.91
C VAL A 54 12.28 4.11 -4.41
N ASP A 55 13.56 4.11 -4.03
CA ASP A 55 14.54 5.08 -4.50
C ASP A 55 14.78 4.95 -6.02
N GLY A 56 14.72 3.73 -6.56
CA GLY A 56 14.74 3.49 -8.01
C GLY A 56 13.51 4.06 -8.70
N LEU A 57 12.31 3.74 -8.19
CA LEU A 57 11.04 4.24 -8.72
C LEU A 57 10.94 5.77 -8.66
N LYS A 58 11.48 6.39 -7.60
CA LYS A 58 11.57 7.84 -7.45
C LYS A 58 12.37 8.50 -8.58
N LYS A 59 13.43 7.84 -9.06
CA LYS A 59 14.21 8.32 -10.21
C LYS A 59 13.45 8.16 -11.53
N GLU A 60 12.67 7.09 -11.68
CA GLU A 60 11.84 6.84 -12.86
C GLU A 60 10.65 7.82 -12.97
N LYS A 61 10.08 8.22 -11.83
CA LYS A 61 8.84 9.00 -11.75
C LYS A 61 9.04 10.27 -10.88
N PRO A 62 9.83 11.26 -11.35
CA PRO A 62 10.22 12.42 -10.54
C PRO A 62 9.08 13.42 -10.26
N HIS A 63 7.92 13.26 -10.90
CA HIS A 63 6.75 14.12 -10.68
C HIS A 63 6.14 13.92 -9.28
N PHE A 64 6.25 12.72 -8.70
CA PHE A 64 5.78 12.46 -7.35
C PHE A 64 6.68 13.11 -6.30
N LYS A 65 6.07 13.72 -5.29
CA LYS A 65 6.79 14.38 -4.19
C LYS A 65 7.56 13.41 -3.31
N ALA A 66 8.54 13.94 -2.59
CA ALA A 66 9.30 13.15 -1.61
C ALA A 66 8.40 12.53 -0.52
N SER A 67 7.34 13.24 -0.10
CA SER A 67 6.36 12.75 0.88
C SER A 67 5.59 11.52 0.41
N TYR A 68 5.22 11.48 -0.88
CA TYR A 68 4.57 10.33 -1.50
C TYR A 68 5.48 9.10 -1.41
N TRP A 69 6.75 9.21 -1.82
CA TRP A 69 7.69 8.09 -1.79
C TRP A 69 7.98 7.57 -0.38
N ASN A 70 8.12 8.47 0.60
CA ASN A 70 8.28 8.09 2.00
C ASN A 70 7.05 7.32 2.51
N SER A 71 5.85 7.78 2.14
CA SER A 71 4.60 7.12 2.52
C SER A 71 4.44 5.76 1.83
N LEU A 72 4.86 5.64 0.57
CA LEU A 72 4.86 4.36 -0.16
C LEU A 72 5.81 3.33 0.46
N ALA A 73 7.05 3.73 0.79
CA ALA A 73 8.00 2.84 1.46
C ALA A 73 7.46 2.35 2.81
N LEU A 74 6.95 3.27 3.62
CA LEU A 74 6.34 2.94 4.91
C LEU A 74 5.16 1.99 4.74
N ARG A 75 4.28 2.25 3.76
CA ARG A 75 3.12 1.41 3.47
C ARG A 75 3.54 -0.02 3.08
N CYS A 76 4.54 -0.17 2.22
CA CYS A 76 5.08 -1.48 1.84
C CYS A 76 5.65 -2.24 3.03
N CYS A 77 6.43 -1.58 3.90
CA CYS A 77 6.93 -2.18 5.13
C CYS A 77 5.78 -2.65 6.05
N LYS A 78 4.70 -1.87 6.15
CA LYS A 78 3.54 -2.19 6.99
C LYS A 78 2.70 -3.33 6.43
N ILE A 79 2.64 -3.49 5.10
CA ILE A 79 2.06 -4.66 4.45
C ILE A 79 2.81 -5.93 4.85
N VAL A 80 4.14 -5.90 4.73
CA VAL A 80 5.01 -7.03 5.13
C VAL A 80 4.80 -7.38 6.61
N GLU A 81 4.91 -6.37 7.51
CA GLU A 81 4.74 -6.57 8.96
C GLU A 81 3.37 -7.17 9.32
N ARG A 82 2.30 -6.73 8.65
CA ARG A 82 0.95 -7.27 8.88
C ARG A 82 0.83 -8.71 8.41
N ILE A 83 1.34 -9.03 7.22
CA ILE A 83 1.32 -10.39 6.67
C ILE A 83 2.14 -11.36 7.54
N GLN A 84 3.22 -10.87 8.16
CA GLN A 84 4.02 -11.62 9.13
C GLN A 84 3.27 -11.87 10.45
N ARG A 85 2.52 -10.86 10.94
CA ARG A 85 1.79 -10.94 12.21
C ARG A 85 0.43 -11.63 12.11
N ALA A 86 -0.20 -11.63 10.95
CA ALA A 86 -1.52 -12.21 10.73
C ALA A 86 -1.43 -13.65 10.23
N GLU A 87 -2.36 -14.50 10.71
CA GLU A 87 -2.74 -15.72 10.01
C GLU A 87 -3.55 -15.35 8.75
N ALA A 88 -2.86 -14.79 7.74
CA ALA A 88 -3.34 -14.57 6.37
C ALA A 88 -4.81 -14.17 6.20
N THR A 89 -5.21 -13.02 6.76
CA THR A 89 -6.30 -12.22 6.17
C THR A 89 -5.71 -10.88 5.74
N PRO A 90 -5.03 -10.84 4.58
CA PRO A 90 -4.46 -9.58 4.08
C PRO A 90 -5.54 -8.63 3.54
N PHE A 91 -6.81 -9.06 3.52
CA PHE A 91 -7.96 -8.24 3.13
C PHE A 91 -8.19 -7.12 4.15
N VAL A 92 -7.68 -5.93 3.85
CA VAL A 92 -8.10 -4.72 4.53
C VAL A 92 -9.45 -4.31 3.93
N PRO A 93 -10.50 -4.13 4.75
CA PRO A 93 -11.80 -3.71 4.25
C PRO A 93 -11.70 -2.41 3.44
N SER A 94 -12.51 -2.30 2.38
CA SER A 94 -12.51 -1.14 1.47
C SER A 94 -12.60 0.23 2.17
N PRO A 95 -13.27 0.42 3.33
CA PRO A 95 -13.28 1.71 4.02
C PRO A 95 -11.92 2.19 4.53
N TYR A 96 -10.92 1.30 4.65
CA TYR A 96 -9.57 1.64 5.08
C TYR A 96 -8.61 1.89 3.89
N MET A 97 -9.11 1.77 2.67
CA MET A 97 -8.39 2.07 1.45
C MET A 97 -8.50 3.55 1.11
N CYS A 98 -7.40 4.17 0.72
CA CYS A 98 -7.38 5.50 0.16
C CYS A 98 -8.06 5.49 -1.22
N PRO A 99 -9.11 6.29 -1.43
CA PRO A 99 -9.81 6.37 -2.71
C PRO A 99 -8.93 6.88 -3.86
N ILE A 100 -7.89 7.67 -3.57
CA ILE A 100 -6.95 8.22 -4.57
C ILE A 100 -5.93 7.14 -4.97
N THR A 101 -5.18 6.61 -4.00
CA THR A 101 -4.06 5.70 -4.29
C THR A 101 -4.50 4.24 -4.49
N LYS A 102 -5.76 3.92 -4.18
CA LYS A 102 -6.32 2.56 -4.15
C LYS A 102 -5.48 1.63 -3.27
N ASP A 103 -4.98 2.17 -2.16
CA ASP A 103 -4.01 1.50 -1.28
C ASP A 103 -4.31 1.82 0.19
N TRP A 104 -3.67 1.13 1.13
CA TRP A 104 -3.91 1.35 2.56
C TRP A 104 -3.62 2.79 2.97
N MET A 105 -4.56 3.40 3.70
CA MET A 105 -4.31 4.67 4.38
C MET A 105 -3.36 4.44 5.55
N MET A 106 -2.19 5.09 5.51
CA MET A 106 -1.23 5.09 6.61
C MET A 106 -1.50 6.24 7.59
N ASP A 107 -1.91 7.39 7.06
CA ASP A 107 -2.31 8.57 7.81
C ASP A 107 -3.68 9.05 7.28
N PRO A 108 -4.79 8.41 7.71
CA PRO A 108 -6.12 8.74 7.21
C PRO A 108 -6.53 10.15 7.68
N VAL A 109 -6.98 10.97 6.74
CA VAL A 109 -7.56 12.29 6.98
C VAL A 109 -8.93 12.38 6.33
N VAL A 110 -9.87 13.05 7.00
CA VAL A 110 -11.26 13.16 6.54
C VAL A 110 -11.49 14.53 5.94
N ALA A 111 -11.99 14.57 4.71
CA ALA A 111 -12.43 15.80 4.06
C ALA A 111 -13.84 16.21 4.56
N PRO A 112 -14.25 17.49 4.41
CA PRO A 112 -15.59 17.94 4.83
C PRO A 112 -16.76 17.18 4.17
N SER A 113 -16.53 16.57 3.01
CA SER A 113 -17.44 15.67 2.29
C SER A 113 -17.73 14.35 3.04
N GLY A 114 -16.87 13.97 3.99
CA GLY A 114 -16.91 12.70 4.71
C GLY A 114 -16.01 11.61 4.12
N TYR A 115 -15.33 11.84 3.00
CA TYR A 115 -14.36 10.90 2.44
C TYR A 115 -13.06 10.90 3.24
N SER A 116 -12.49 9.71 3.46
CA SER A 116 -11.16 9.54 4.06
C SER A 116 -10.11 9.33 2.97
N TYR A 117 -8.97 10.00 3.10
CA TYR A 117 -7.82 9.87 2.20
C TYR A 117 -6.56 9.59 2.99
N ASP A 118 -5.55 9.00 2.37
CA ASP A 118 -4.20 9.09 2.90
C ASP A 118 -3.70 10.54 2.78
N ARG A 119 -3.17 11.12 3.86
CA ARG A 119 -2.72 12.51 3.90
C ARG A 119 -1.78 12.84 2.74
N SER A 120 -0.84 11.95 2.42
CA SER A 120 0.13 12.21 1.36
C SER A 120 -0.56 12.39 0.00
N ALA A 121 -1.61 11.60 -0.24
CA ALA A 121 -2.35 11.61 -1.49
C ALA A 121 -3.27 12.82 -1.64
N ILE A 122 -4.00 13.20 -0.59
CA ILE A 122 -4.90 14.37 -0.68
C ILE A 122 -4.12 15.69 -0.69
N VAL A 123 -3.00 15.77 0.03
CA VAL A 123 -2.12 16.96 -0.04
C VAL A 123 -1.53 17.10 -1.44
N GLU A 124 -1.22 15.99 -2.11
CA GLU A 124 -0.76 16.02 -3.49
C GLU A 124 -1.84 16.48 -4.46
N TRP A 125 -3.04 15.90 -4.36
CA TRP A 125 -4.19 16.31 -5.16
C TRP A 125 -4.51 17.80 -5.04
N LEU A 126 -4.57 18.30 -3.80
CA LEU A 126 -4.99 19.68 -3.51
C LEU A 126 -4.02 20.77 -4.02
N GLU A 127 -2.82 20.39 -4.44
CA GLU A 127 -1.92 21.34 -5.11
C GLU A 127 -2.25 21.55 -6.58
N GLU A 128 -2.91 20.60 -7.23
CA GLU A 128 -3.34 20.70 -8.63
C GLU A 128 -4.82 21.09 -8.75
N ASP A 129 -5.67 20.54 -7.88
CA ASP A 129 -7.10 20.83 -7.84
C ASP A 129 -7.57 21.05 -6.39
N CYS A 130 -8.07 22.25 -6.10
CA CYS A 130 -8.50 22.62 -4.75
C CYS A 130 -9.86 22.04 -4.33
N HIS A 131 -10.49 21.20 -5.16
CA HIS A 131 -11.74 20.51 -4.83
C HIS A 131 -11.47 19.13 -4.22
N ASP A 132 -12.46 18.62 -3.49
CA ASP A 132 -12.44 17.23 -3.06
C ASP A 132 -12.50 16.31 -4.29
N PRO A 133 -11.63 15.28 -4.42
CA PRO A 133 -11.58 14.44 -5.61
C PRO A 133 -12.89 13.72 -5.97
N PHE A 134 -13.85 13.67 -5.05
CA PHE A 134 -15.13 12.96 -5.21
C PHE A 134 -16.37 13.86 -5.16
N THR A 135 -16.22 15.19 -5.21
CA THR A 135 -17.34 16.14 -5.27
C THR A 135 -17.19 17.13 -6.40
#